data_AF-A0A2V5PAD7-F1
#
_entry.id   AF-A0A2V5PAD7-F1
#
_cell.length_a   1.000
_cell.length_b   1.000
_cell.length_c   1.000
_cell.angle_alpha   90.00
_cell.angle_beta   90.00
_cell.angle_gamma   90.00
#
_symmetry.space_group_name_H-M   'P 1'
#
loop_
_entity.id
_entity.type
_entity.pdbx_description
1 polymer ?
#
loop_
_entity_poly.entity_id
_entity_poly.type
_entity_poly.pdbx_seq_one_letter_code
_entity_poly.pdbx_strand_id
1 'polypeptide(L)'
;SYAKRRFSILGQVNRPGSYEMPESSPGGIDLLEAIALAGGYTRIAAPERITVRRHNGNGDQVFKVNAKRFTKGSGGGFLVEPGDTITVGESIF
;
A
#
# COMPACT_ATOMS: atom_id res chain seq x y z
N SER A 1 -14.85 7.71 20.12
CA SER A 1 -13.68 6.85 19.87
C SER A 1 -13.25 7.06 18.42
N TYR A 2 -12.14 7.76 18.18
CA TYR A 2 -11.62 7.92 16.82
C TYR A 2 -11.00 6.57 16.46
N ALA A 3 -11.70 5.74 15.67
CA ALA A 3 -11.09 4.52 15.17
C ALA A 3 -9.84 4.94 14.37
N LYS A 4 -8.66 4.62 14.88
CA LYS A 4 -7.39 5.01 14.24
C LYS A 4 -7.39 4.44 12.82
N ARG A 5 -7.47 5.33 11.83
CA ARG A 5 -7.49 4.98 10.41
C ARG A 5 -6.08 4.55 10.03
N ARG A 6 -5.85 3.24 10.02
CA ARG A 6 -4.53 2.65 9.80
C ARG A 6 -4.55 1.74 8.58
N PHE A 7 -3.42 1.63 7.91
CA PHE A 7 -3.15 0.60 6.92
C PHE A 7 -1.87 -0.15 7.32
N SER A 8 -1.63 -1.32 6.75
CA SER A 8 -0.42 -2.10 7.02
C SER A 8 0.35 -2.37 5.74
N ILE A 9 1.68 -2.31 5.82
CA ILE A 9 2.58 -2.68 4.73
C ILE A 9 3.50 -3.80 5.21
N LEU A 10 3.55 -4.89 4.43
CA LEU A 10 4.34 -6.08 4.68
C LEU A 10 5.21 -6.42 3.45
N GLY A 11 6.18 -7.31 3.66
CA GLY A 11 7.05 -7.80 2.60
C GLY A 11 8.21 -6.86 2.31
N GLN A 12 8.56 -6.71 1.03
CA GLN A 12 9.80 -6.08 0.57
C GLN A 12 9.75 -4.53 0.56
N VAL A 13 9.61 -3.95 1.75
CA VAL A 13 9.80 -2.52 2.05
C VAL A 13 10.82 -2.34 3.18
N ASN A 14 11.44 -1.17 3.28
CA ASN A 14 12.51 -0.93 4.25
C ASN A 14 12.01 -0.91 5.71
N ARG A 15 10.75 -0.55 5.93
CA ARG A 15 10.10 -0.55 7.24
C ARG A 15 8.71 -1.20 7.10
N PRO A 16 8.56 -2.51 7.28
CA PRO A 16 7.24 -3.12 7.33
C PRO A 16 6.56 -2.80 8.67
N GLY A 17 5.23 -2.67 8.65
CA GLY A 17 4.45 -2.37 9.85
C GLY A 17 3.10 -1.72 9.56
N SER A 18 2.44 -1.27 10.63
CA SER A 18 1.20 -0.51 10.53
C SER A 18 1.47 0.99 10.58
N TYR A 19 0.77 1.72 9.73
CA TYR A 19 0.90 3.16 9.54
C TYR A 19 -0.43 3.83 9.82
N GLU A 20 -0.38 5.02 10.43
CA GLU A 20 -1.55 5.89 10.57
C GLU A 20 -1.74 6.67 9.26
N MET A 21 -3.00 6.82 8.84
CA MET A 21 -3.33 7.66 7.69
C MET A 21 -2.92 9.11 7.96
N PRO A 22 -2.31 9.81 6.99
CA PRO A 22 -2.04 11.24 7.13
C PRO A 22 -3.32 12.02 7.43
N GLU A 23 -3.24 13.00 8.34
CA GLU A 23 -4.39 13.83 8.71
C GLU A 23 -4.96 14.63 7.51
N SER A 24 -4.09 14.97 6.55
CA SER A 24 -4.47 15.64 5.30
C SER A 24 -5.27 14.77 4.35
N SER A 25 -5.20 13.44 4.49
CA SER A 25 -5.81 12.47 3.57
C SER A 25 -6.45 11.31 4.34
N PRO A 26 -7.44 11.60 5.21
CA PRO A 26 -7.96 10.61 6.15
C PRO A 26 -8.84 9.55 5.47
N GLY A 27 -9.17 9.72 4.19
CA GLY A 27 -9.91 8.76 3.36
C GLY A 27 -9.02 7.81 2.55
N GLY A 28 -7.73 8.12 2.39
CA GLY A 28 -6.80 7.29 1.65
C GLY A 28 -5.66 8.07 1.00
N ILE A 29 -4.59 7.35 0.65
CA ILE A 29 -3.38 7.89 0.02
C ILE A 29 -2.97 7.06 -1.19
N ASP A 30 -2.11 7.59 -2.05
CA ASP A 30 -1.58 6.83 -3.17
C ASP A 30 -0.66 5.68 -2.68
N LEU A 31 -0.67 4.55 -3.38
CA LEU A 31 0.17 3.41 -3.05
C LEU A 31 1.67 3.77 -3.00
N LEU A 32 2.15 4.61 -3.92
CA LEU A 32 3.55 5.04 -3.92
C LEU A 32 3.87 5.92 -2.71
N GLU A 33 2.92 6.73 -2.25
CA GLU A 33 3.04 7.50 -1.02
C GLU A 33 3.09 6.58 0.21
N ALA A 34 2.22 5.57 0.27
CA ALA A 34 2.25 4.56 1.31
C ALA A 34 3.61 3.84 1.38
N ILE A 35 4.16 3.46 0.23
CA ILE A 35 5.50 2.85 0.14
C ILE A 35 6.59 3.84 0.59
N ALA A 36 6.47 5.13 0.26
CA ALA A 36 7.41 6.15 0.71
C ALA A 36 7.41 6.29 2.24
N LEU A 37 6.23 6.24 2.88
CA LEU A 37 6.10 6.20 4.35
C LEU A 37 6.77 4.96 4.97
N ALA A 38 6.73 3.82 4.26
CA ALA A 38 7.47 2.61 4.62
C ALA A 38 8.99 2.67 4.35
N GLY A 39 9.52 3.84 4.00
CA GLY A 39 10.94 4.05 3.72
C GLY A 39 11.37 3.56 2.34
N GLY A 40 10.43 3.32 1.42
CA GLY A 40 10.69 2.82 0.09
C GLY A 40 10.85 1.29 0.01
N TYR A 41 11.04 0.80 -1.21
CA TYR A 41 11.29 -0.61 -1.48
C TYR A 41 12.67 -1.08 -0.99
N THR A 42 12.77 -2.37 -0.66
CA THR A 42 14.09 -3.03 -0.54
C THR A 42 14.70 -3.28 -1.93
N ARG A 43 15.99 -3.66 -1.98
CA ARG A 43 16.68 -3.95 -3.25
C ARG A 43 16.11 -5.14 -4.02
N ILE A 44 15.43 -6.06 -3.33
CA ILE A 44 14.88 -7.29 -3.90
C ILE A 44 13.36 -7.21 -4.11
N ALA A 45 12.75 -6.04 -3.92
CA ALA A 45 11.32 -5.87 -4.13
C ALA A 45 10.94 -6.04 -5.61
N ALA A 46 9.73 -6.57 -5.85
CA ALA A 46 9.10 -6.61 -7.17
C ALA A 46 7.88 -5.66 -7.20
N PRO A 47 8.03 -4.39 -7.63
CA PRO A 47 6.94 -3.41 -7.67
C PRO A 47 5.73 -3.82 -8.53
N GLU A 48 5.91 -4.78 -9.45
CA GLU A 48 4.87 -5.39 -10.27
C GLU A 48 4.08 -6.50 -9.55
N ARG A 49 4.53 -6.93 -8.38
CA ARG A 49 3.95 -8.01 -7.57
C ARG A 49 3.46 -7.48 -6.22
N ILE A 50 2.61 -6.45 -6.25
CA ILE A 50 1.98 -5.93 -5.04
C ILE A 50 0.58 -6.52 -4.93
N THR A 51 0.22 -6.96 -3.72
CA THR A 51 -1.13 -7.38 -3.39
C THR A 51 -1.70 -6.45 -2.33
N VAL A 52 -2.89 -5.90 -2.56
CA VAL A 52 -3.63 -5.16 -1.55
C VAL A 52 -4.85 -5.96 -1.15
N ARG A 53 -4.98 -6.28 0.13
CA ARG A 53 -6.18 -6.89 0.69
C ARG A 53 -6.97 -5.82 1.44
N ARG A 54 -8.23 -5.63 1.04
CA ARG A 54 -9.18 -4.71 1.64
C ARG A 54 -10.31 -5.50 2.27
N HIS A 55 -10.53 -5.28 3.57
CA HIS A 55 -11.70 -5.83 4.25
C HIS A 55 -12.83 -4.81 4.18
N ASN A 56 -13.94 -5.16 3.52
CA ASN A 56 -15.14 -4.33 3.50
C ASN A 56 -16.35 -5.13 4.01
N GLY A 57 -17.50 -4.48 4.17
CA GLY A 57 -18.72 -5.12 4.68
C GLY A 57 -19.25 -6.28 3.82
N ASN A 58 -18.74 -6.43 2.59
CA ASN A 58 -19.10 -7.50 1.66
C ASN A 58 -18.04 -8.61 1.59
N GLY A 59 -16.98 -8.55 2.40
CA GLY A 59 -15.91 -9.54 2.49
C GLY A 59 -14.51 -9.01 2.16
N ASP A 60 -13.56 -9.94 2.05
CA ASP A 60 -12.18 -9.64 1.67
C ASP A 60 -12.05 -9.47 0.16
N GLN A 61 -11.61 -8.30 -0.28
CA GLN A 61 -11.23 -8.02 -1.67
C GLN A 61 -9.71 -8.04 -1.80
N VAL A 62 -9.21 -8.67 -2.86
CA VAL A 62 -7.77 -8.77 -3.15
C VAL A 62 -7.48 -8.14 -4.51
N PHE A 63 -6.66 -7.09 -4.49
CA PHE A 63 -6.21 -6.37 -5.68
C PHE A 63 -4.76 -6.75 -5.99
N LYS A 64 -4.50 -7.18 -7.23
CA LYS A 64 -3.14 -7.33 -7.74
C LYS A 64 -2.74 -6.02 -8.43
N VAL A 65 -1.71 -5.39 -7.91
CA VAL A 65 -1.28 -4.06 -8.33
C VAL A 65 0.12 -4.13 -8.92
N ASN A 66 0.28 -3.52 -10.09
CA ASN A 66 1.56 -3.35 -10.74
C ASN A 66 1.98 -1.89 -10.68
N ALA A 67 2.78 -1.54 -9.67
CA ALA A 67 3.21 -0.17 -9.44
C ALA A 67 4.24 0.33 -10.47
N LYS A 68 4.85 -0.53 -11.31
CA LYS A 68 5.69 -0.06 -12.43
C LYS A 68 4.89 0.73 -13.47
N ARG A 69 3.57 0.53 -13.52
CA ARG A 69 2.67 1.27 -14.42
C ARG A 69 2.26 2.64 -13.87
N PHE A 70 2.59 2.93 -12.62
CA PHE A 70 2.21 4.20 -11.99
C PHE A 70 3.28 5.25 -12.28
N THR A 71 2.90 6.29 -13.00
CA THR A 71 3.71 7.48 -13.20
C THR A 71 3.39 8.50 -12.10
N LYS A 72 4.44 9.07 -11.50
CA LYS A 72 4.31 10.11 -10.48
C LYS A 72 3.57 11.31 -11.08
N GLY A 73 2.36 11.60 -10.58
CA GLY A 73 1.56 12.77 -10.96
C GLY A 73 0.46 12.56 -12.01
N SER A 74 0.23 11.35 -12.54
CA SER A 74 -0.75 11.13 -13.62
C SER A 74 -2.12 10.61 -13.17
N GLY A 75 -2.43 10.61 -11.87
CA GLY A 75 -3.77 10.24 -11.36
C GLY A 75 -4.19 8.79 -11.62
N GLY A 76 -3.27 7.90 -12.01
CA GLY A 76 -3.53 6.50 -12.34
C GLY A 76 -2.99 5.48 -11.33
N GLY A 77 -2.75 5.91 -10.09
CA GLY A 77 -2.26 5.05 -9.01
C GLY A 77 -3.37 4.27 -8.30
N PHE A 78 -2.97 3.38 -7.39
CA PHE A 78 -3.90 2.65 -6.53
C PHE A 78 -4.14 3.42 -5.24
N LEU A 79 -5.39 3.70 -4.89
CA LEU A 79 -5.75 4.37 -3.64
C LEU A 79 -5.78 3.36 -2.49
N VAL A 80 -4.90 3.56 -1.52
CA VAL A 80 -4.83 2.82 -0.25
C VAL A 80 -5.84 3.42 0.72
N GLU A 81 -6.71 2.60 1.28
CA GLU A 81 -7.75 3.00 2.22
C GLU A 81 -7.46 2.50 3.65
N PRO A 82 -8.10 3.09 4.67
CA PRO A 82 -8.01 2.58 6.03
C PRO A 82 -8.45 1.11 6.09
N GLY A 83 -7.66 0.28 6.77
CA GLY A 83 -7.88 -1.16 6.90
C GLY A 83 -7.13 -1.99 5.86
N ASP A 84 -6.57 -1.38 4.81
CA ASP A 84 -5.84 -2.12 3.78
C ASP A 84 -4.57 -2.79 4.33
N THR A 85 -4.31 -4.00 3.85
CA THR A 85 -3.03 -4.70 4.02
C THR A 85 -2.34 -4.79 2.67
N ILE A 86 -1.22 -4.11 2.52
CA ILE A 86 -0.38 -4.10 1.33
C ILE A 86 0.76 -5.09 1.54
N THR A 87 0.97 -6.00 0.60
CA THR A 87 2.09 -6.94 0.61
C THR A 87 2.91 -6.73 -0.66
N VAL A 88 4.19 -6.38 -0.49
CA VAL A 88 5.15 -6.23 -1.58
C VAL A 88 5.94 -7.53 -1.73
N GLY A 89 5.80 -8.18 -2.88
CA GLY A 89 6.54 -9.42 -3.17
C GLY A 89 8.03 -9.18 -3.44
N GLU A 90 8.80 -10.27 -3.39
CA GLU A 90 10.20 -10.29 -3.82
C GLU A 90 10.32 -10.61 -5.32
N SER A 91 11.42 -10.15 -5.91
CA SER A 91 11.85 -10.54 -7.25
C SER A 91 12.48 -11.93 -7.17
N ILE A 92 11.82 -12.92 -7.73
CA ILE A 92 12.40 -14.25 -7.96
C ILE A 92 13.22 -14.13 -9.26
N PHE A 93 14.54 -14.27 -9.15
CA PHE A 93 15.44 -14.31 -10.29
C PHE A 93 15.56 -15.74 -10.83
#